data_AF-A0A3M8AUX1-F1
#
_entry.id   AF-A0A3M8AUX1-F1
#
_cell.length_a   1.000
_cell.length_b   1.000
_cell.length_c   1.000
_cell.angle_alpha   90.00
_cell.angle_beta   90.00
_cell.angle_gamma   90.00
#
_symmetry.space_group_name_H-M   'P 1'
#
loop_
_entity.id
_entity.type
_entity.pdbx_description
1 polymer ?
#
loop_
_entity_poly.entity_id
_entity_poly.type
_entity_poly.pdbx_seq_one_letter_code
_entity_poly.pdbx_strand_id
1 'polypeptide(L)'
;MSLEETCKTVLAEMKQLILEGKKHFVRRNRQGKNYLQQLLDMNLTSIDAAWECIVNDLNHTHYHSGPMHDHQDGPGSPLVVWVFKMEINGVIAYIKLKIETNGRGCVCLSFHEDEP
;
A
#
# COMPACT_ATOMS: atom_id res chain seq x y z
N MET A 1 -12.31 -0.50 19.74
CA MET A 1 -10.95 -0.70 19.21
C MET A 1 -10.41 0.68 18.82
N SER A 2 -9.16 1.02 19.15
CA SER A 2 -8.58 2.31 18.74
C SER A 2 -8.23 2.29 17.24
N LEU A 3 -7.98 3.46 16.66
CA LEU A 3 -7.52 3.55 15.26
C LEU A 3 -6.18 2.81 15.07
N GLU A 4 -5.28 2.92 16.04
CA GLU A 4 -4.01 2.21 16.05
C GLU A 4 -4.19 0.68 16.03
N GLU A 5 -5.04 0.14 16.92
CA GLU A 5 -5.32 -1.29 16.97
C GLU A 5 -6.05 -1.79 15.70
N THR A 6 -6.87 -0.93 15.10
CA THR A 6 -7.54 -1.22 13.82
C THR A 6 -6.51 -1.30 12.69
N CYS A 7 -5.59 -0.33 12.62
CA CYS A 7 -4.50 -0.29 11.65
C CYS A 7 -3.58 -1.51 11.78
N LYS A 8 -3.18 -1.88 13.01
CA LYS A 8 -2.40 -3.09 13.30
C LYS A 8 -3.10 -4.35 12.75
N THR A 9 -4.38 -4.50 13.05
CA THR A 9 -5.17 -5.68 12.63
C THR A 9 -5.29 -5.75 11.12
N VAL A 10 -5.65 -4.65 10.46
CA VAL A 10 -5.82 -4.61 9.00
C VAL A 10 -4.48 -4.81 8.28
N LEU A 11 -3.39 -4.20 8.77
CA LEU A 11 -2.08 -4.40 8.18
C LEU A 11 -1.62 -5.86 8.32
N ALA A 12 -1.88 -6.51 9.45
CA ALA A 12 -1.60 -7.93 9.63
C ALA A 12 -2.38 -8.80 8.61
N GLU A 13 -3.66 -8.50 8.40
CA GLU A 13 -4.49 -9.18 7.39
C GLU A 13 -3.96 -8.96 5.96
N MET A 14 -3.59 -7.71 5.61
CA MET A 14 -2.98 -7.39 4.32
C MET A 14 -1.70 -8.21 4.08
N LYS A 15 -0.83 -8.32 5.09
CA LYS A 15 0.40 -9.10 5.00
C LYS A 15 0.13 -10.60 4.82
N GLN A 16 -0.85 -11.15 5.53
CA GLN A 16 -1.25 -12.55 5.35
C GLN A 16 -1.74 -12.82 3.93
N LEU A 17 -2.60 -11.95 3.39
CA LEU A 17 -3.06 -12.05 2.00
C LEU A 17 -1.89 -12.00 1.00
N ILE A 18 -0.89 -11.15 1.23
CA ILE A 18 0.32 -11.09 0.40
C ILE A 18 1.10 -12.41 0.43
N LEU A 19 1.27 -13.00 1.61
CA LEU A 19 1.97 -14.28 1.80
C LEU A 19 1.20 -15.46 1.16
N GLU A 20 -0.12 -15.41 1.14
CA GLU A 20 -0.98 -16.39 0.45
C GLU A 20 -1.01 -16.21 -1.07
N GLY A 21 -0.32 -15.19 -1.61
CA GLY A 21 -0.35 -14.85 -3.04
C GLY A 21 -1.62 -14.11 -3.48
N LYS A 22 -2.53 -13.78 -2.56
CA LYS A 22 -3.73 -12.97 -2.80
C LYS A 22 -3.36 -11.49 -2.76
N LYS A 23 -2.61 -11.07 -3.78
CA LYS A 23 -2.08 -9.72 -3.90
C LYS A 23 -2.21 -9.19 -5.31
N HIS A 24 -2.44 -7.89 -5.43
CA HIS A 24 -2.47 -7.23 -6.73
C HIS A 24 -1.84 -5.85 -6.68
N PHE A 25 -0.91 -5.61 -7.60
CA PHE A 25 -0.22 -4.35 -7.72
C PHE A 25 -0.82 -3.58 -8.91
N VAL A 26 -1.47 -2.45 -8.63
CA VAL A 26 -2.12 -1.67 -9.68
C VAL A 26 -1.06 -0.97 -10.53
N ARG A 27 -1.13 -1.17 -11.86
CA ARG A 27 -0.20 -0.59 -12.83
C ARG A 27 -0.64 0.83 -13.20
N ARG A 28 -0.19 1.83 -12.43
CA ARG A 28 -0.49 3.25 -12.67
C ARG A 28 0.74 4.02 -13.14
N ASN A 29 0.51 4.98 -14.02
CA ASN A 29 1.50 6.01 -14.35
C ASN A 29 1.23 7.22 -13.46
N ARG A 30 2.30 7.85 -12.96
CA ARG A 30 2.25 9.08 -12.17
C ARG A 30 3.37 9.99 -12.66
N GLN A 31 3.03 11.25 -12.98
CA GLN A 31 3.99 12.25 -13.44
C GLN A 31 4.92 11.78 -14.58
N GLY A 32 4.36 11.08 -15.57
CA GLY A 32 5.14 10.56 -16.71
C GLY A 32 5.99 9.32 -16.40
N LYS A 33 6.06 8.86 -15.15
CA LYS A 33 6.74 7.62 -14.75
C LYS A 33 5.75 6.48 -14.61
N ASN A 34 6.08 5.32 -15.16
CA ASN A 34 5.30 4.10 -14.91
C ASN A 34 5.59 3.56 -13.51
N TYR A 35 4.77 2.62 -13.04
CA TYR A 35 4.89 2.04 -11.69
C TYR A 35 6.24 1.35 -11.45
N LEU A 36 6.89 0.77 -12.47
CA LEU A 36 8.22 0.18 -12.31
C LEU A 36 9.29 1.25 -12.12
N GLN A 37 9.23 2.34 -12.89
CA GLN A 37 10.16 3.45 -12.72
C GLN A 37 9.99 4.10 -11.33
N GLN A 38 8.76 4.26 -10.85
CA GLN A 38 8.49 4.76 -9.50
C GLN A 38 9.13 3.87 -8.42
N LEU A 39 9.11 2.54 -8.59
CA LEU A 39 9.80 1.61 -7.67
C LEU A 39 11.33 1.74 -7.80
N LEU A 40 11.84 1.81 -9.03
CA LEU A 40 13.28 1.94 -9.30
C LEU A 40 13.87 3.21 -8.71
N ASP A 41 13.13 4.31 -8.70
CA ASP A 41 13.56 5.58 -8.10
C ASP A 41 13.77 5.46 -6.58
N MET A 42 13.10 4.51 -5.92
CA MET A 42 13.31 4.13 -4.51
C MET A 42 14.28 2.95 -4.35
N ASN A 43 14.98 2.59 -5.43
CA ASN A 43 15.88 1.45 -5.51
C ASN A 43 15.22 0.08 -5.20
N LEU A 44 13.92 -0.04 -5.53
CA LEU A 44 13.18 -1.31 -5.55
C LEU A 44 13.14 -1.84 -6.99
N THR A 45 13.83 -2.94 -7.24
CA THR A 45 14.09 -3.43 -8.60
C THR A 45 12.93 -4.25 -9.20
N SER A 46 11.91 -4.59 -8.42
CA SER A 46 10.77 -5.38 -8.88
C SER A 46 9.51 -5.16 -8.02
N ILE A 47 8.36 -5.59 -8.54
CA ILE A 47 7.12 -5.66 -7.76
C ILE A 47 7.28 -6.63 -6.57
N ASP A 48 8.03 -7.71 -6.72
CA ASP A 48 8.23 -8.66 -5.63
C ASP A 48 9.05 -8.04 -4.49
N ALA A 49 10.07 -7.24 -4.81
CA ALA A 49 10.81 -6.46 -3.80
C ALA A 49 9.89 -5.47 -3.06
N ALA A 50 8.92 -4.85 -3.76
CA ALA A 50 7.92 -3.99 -3.12
C ALA A 50 7.00 -4.78 -2.17
N TRP A 51 6.60 -5.99 -2.53
CA TRP A 51 5.81 -6.85 -1.65
C TRP A 51 6.60 -7.35 -0.44
N GLU A 52 7.86 -7.73 -0.64
CA GLU A 52 8.77 -8.13 0.44
C GLU A 52 8.95 -6.97 1.44
N CYS A 53 9.13 -5.75 0.94
CA CYS A 53 9.20 -4.56 1.78
C CYS A 53 7.91 -4.34 2.59
N ILE A 54 6.73 -4.50 1.98
CA ILE A 54 5.46 -4.39 2.70
C ILE A 54 5.35 -5.48 3.80
N VAL A 55 5.73 -6.72 3.49
CA VAL A 55 5.60 -7.83 4.45
C VAL A 55 6.59 -7.69 5.61
N ASN A 56 7.84 -7.36 5.32
CA ASN A 56 8.92 -7.41 6.29
C ASN A 56 9.07 -6.10 7.08
N ASP A 57 8.91 -4.95 6.41
CA ASP A 57 9.36 -3.66 6.97
C ASP A 57 8.19 -2.73 7.32
N LEU A 58 7.09 -2.77 6.55
CA LEU A 58 5.94 -1.91 6.81
C LEU A 58 5.26 -2.29 8.14
N ASN A 59 5.01 -1.34 9.03
CA ASN A 59 4.37 -1.59 10.31
C ASN A 59 3.40 -0.46 10.67
N HIS A 60 2.63 -0.62 11.75
CA HIS A 60 1.58 0.32 12.12
C HIS A 60 2.09 1.73 12.49
N THR A 61 3.35 1.91 12.87
CA THR A 61 3.91 3.24 13.16
C THR A 61 4.18 4.04 11.87
N HIS A 62 4.24 3.36 10.72
CA HIS A 62 4.27 3.99 9.39
C HIS A 62 2.90 4.48 8.93
N TYR A 63 1.84 4.27 9.71
CA TYR A 63 0.51 4.76 9.39
C TYR A 63 0.52 6.29 9.23
N HIS A 64 0.00 6.75 8.09
CA HIS A 64 -0.08 8.18 7.79
C HIS A 64 -1.53 8.66 7.77
N SER A 65 -2.42 7.97 7.04
CA SER A 65 -3.84 8.34 6.98
C SER A 65 -4.74 7.16 6.58
N GLY A 66 -6.04 7.31 6.87
CA GLY A 66 -7.06 6.30 6.63
C GLY A 66 -7.82 5.89 7.90
N PRO A 67 -8.71 4.88 7.81
CA PRO A 67 -9.24 4.36 6.56
C PRO A 67 -10.02 5.44 5.82
N MET A 68 -9.93 5.48 4.50
CA MET A 68 -10.66 6.42 3.64
C MET A 68 -11.43 5.70 2.54
N HIS A 69 -12.41 6.40 1.96
CA HIS A 69 -13.16 5.91 0.82
C HIS A 69 -12.23 5.62 -0.36
N ASP A 70 -12.50 4.54 -1.08
CA ASP A 70 -11.94 4.42 -2.43
C ASP A 70 -12.74 5.35 -3.34
N HIS A 71 -12.07 6.37 -3.88
CA HIS A 71 -12.69 7.34 -4.78
C HIS A 71 -13.19 6.72 -6.09
N GLN A 72 -12.72 5.52 -6.46
CA GLN A 72 -13.23 4.80 -7.64
C GLN A 72 -14.59 4.15 -7.40
N ASP A 73 -14.93 3.83 -6.13
CA ASP A 73 -16.14 3.08 -5.78
C ASP A 73 -17.36 4.01 -5.55
N GLY A 74 -17.18 5.32 -5.71
CA GLY A 74 -18.25 6.32 -5.64
C GLY A 74 -18.73 6.65 -4.21
N PRO A 75 -19.75 7.52 -4.09
CA PRO A 75 -20.32 7.91 -2.80
C PRO A 75 -20.92 6.70 -2.07
N GLY A 76 -20.60 6.53 -0.78
CA GLY A 76 -21.11 5.45 0.05
C GLY A 76 -20.27 4.16 0.06
N SER A 77 -19.11 4.15 -0.61
CA SER A 77 -18.15 3.05 -0.51
C SER A 77 -17.64 2.90 0.94
N PRO A 78 -17.27 1.69 1.40
CA PRO A 78 -16.69 1.53 2.73
C PRO A 78 -15.32 2.23 2.82
N LEU A 79 -14.95 2.65 4.04
CA LEU A 79 -13.60 3.15 4.32
C LEU A 79 -12.63 1.98 4.33
N VAL A 80 -11.95 1.74 3.21
CA VAL A 80 -11.11 0.53 3.01
C VAL A 80 -9.66 0.85 2.67
N VAL A 81 -9.35 2.11 2.38
CA VAL A 81 -8.03 2.50 1.89
C VAL A 81 -7.17 3.07 3.01
N TRP A 82 -5.96 2.54 3.12
CA TRP A 82 -4.98 2.91 4.13
C TRP A 82 -3.72 3.44 3.46
N VAL A 83 -3.15 4.49 4.03
CA VAL A 83 -1.94 5.14 3.54
C VAL A 83 -0.87 5.05 4.60
N PHE A 84 0.32 4.64 4.17
CA PHE A 84 1.50 4.55 4.99
C PHE A 84 2.64 5.36 4.36
N LYS A 85 3.52 5.86 5.22
CA LYS A 85 4.78 6.49 4.83
C LYS A 85 5.92 5.83 5.58
N MET A 86 6.93 5.37 4.86
CA MET A 86 8.13 4.77 5.46
C MET A 86 9.37 5.15 4.64
N GLU A 87 10.53 5.18 5.28
CA GLU A 87 11.80 5.38 4.57
C GLU A 87 12.25 4.06 3.93
N ILE A 88 12.61 4.11 2.64
CA ILE A 88 13.17 3.02 1.87
C ILE A 88 14.39 3.56 1.13
N ASN A 89 15.58 3.06 1.46
CA ASN A 89 16.84 3.50 0.82
C ASN A 89 17.06 5.02 0.84
N GLY A 90 16.70 5.69 1.95
CA GLY A 90 16.82 7.14 2.12
C GLY A 90 15.75 7.97 1.40
N VAL A 91 14.76 7.31 0.77
CA VAL A 91 13.61 7.96 0.12
C VAL A 91 12.36 7.70 0.96
N ILE A 92 11.58 8.74 1.28
CA ILE A 92 10.29 8.54 1.93
C ILE A 92 9.31 7.99 0.89
N ALA A 93 8.78 6.79 1.10
CA ALA A 93 7.82 6.16 0.21
C ALA A 93 6.38 6.42 0.67
N TYR A 94 5.50 6.75 -0.27
CA TYR A 94 4.06 6.79 -0.12
C TYR A 94 3.44 5.46 -0.58
N ILE A 95 2.79 4.74 0.34
CA ILE A 95 2.23 3.41 0.08
C ILE A 95 0.73 3.42 0.38
N LYS A 96 -0.10 3.07 -0.60
CA LYS A 96 -1.57 3.07 -0.49
C LYS A 96 -2.13 1.67 -0.73
N LEU A 97 -2.76 1.09 0.29
CA LEU A 97 -3.24 -0.30 0.31
C LEU A 97 -4.75 -0.36 0.60
N LYS A 98 -5.41 -1.41 0.11
CA LYS A 98 -6.76 -1.81 0.53
C LYS A 98 -6.91 -3.33 0.51
N ILE A 99 -7.92 -3.85 1.20
CA ILE A 99 -8.34 -5.26 1.09
C ILE A 99 -9.60 -5.32 0.22
N GLU A 100 -9.58 -6.20 -0.78
CA GLU A 100 -10.75 -6.58 -1.57
C GLU A 100 -11.20 -7.99 -1.18
N THR A 101 -12.21 -8.08 -0.31
CA THR A 101 -12.69 -9.34 0.28
C THR A 101 -13.28 -10.32 -0.75
N ASN A 102 -13.90 -9.82 -1.81
CA ASN A 102 -14.50 -10.64 -2.89
C ASN A 102 -13.65 -10.68 -4.17
N GLY A 103 -12.37 -10.28 -4.08
CA GLY A 103 -11.56 -10.05 -5.26
C GLY A 103 -10.12 -10.46 -5.07
N ARG A 104 -9.22 -9.50 -5.27
CA ARG A 104 -7.79 -9.74 -5.48
C ARG A 104 -7.00 -9.95 -4.19
N GLY A 105 -7.63 -9.80 -3.02
CA GLY A 105 -6.96 -9.78 -1.72
C GLY A 105 -6.36 -8.41 -1.40
N CYS A 106 -5.08 -8.35 -1.02
CA CYS A 106 -4.39 -7.10 -0.74
C CYS A 106 -4.05 -6.36 -2.04
N VAL A 107 -4.61 -5.17 -2.23
CA VAL A 107 -4.40 -4.35 -3.42
C VAL A 107 -3.49 -3.18 -3.08
N CYS A 108 -2.33 -3.11 -3.74
CA CYS A 108 -1.47 -1.93 -3.73
C CYS A 108 -1.94 -0.96 -4.81
N LEU A 109 -2.53 0.15 -4.37
CA LEU A 109 -3.08 1.21 -5.22
C LEU A 109 -2.00 2.19 -5.69
N SER A 110 -1.03 2.48 -4.84
CA SER A 110 0.11 3.36 -5.11
C SER A 110 1.32 2.94 -4.29
N PHE A 111 2.50 3.00 -4.89
CA PHE A 111 3.79 2.84 -4.21
C PHE A 111 4.83 3.64 -5.00
N HIS A 112 5.22 4.79 -4.46
CA HIS A 112 6.16 5.72 -5.10
C HIS A 112 6.79 6.63 -4.04
N GLU A 113 7.79 7.42 -4.40
CA GLU A 113 8.35 8.46 -3.54
C GLU A 113 7.27 9.45 -3.08
N ASP A 114 7.30 9.81 -1.80
CA ASP A 114 6.47 10.83 -1.18
C ASP A 114 6.99 12.20 -1.60
N GLU A 115 6.48 12.68 -2.71
CA GLU A 115 6.81 14.01 -3.21
C GLU A 115 6.00 15.10 -2.45
N PRO A 116 6.58 16.31 -2.29
CA PRO A 116 5.92 17.47 -1.70
C PRO A 116 4.65 17.95 -2.44
#